data_AF-A0A151R7R3-F1
#
_entry.id   AF-A0A151R7R3-F1
#
_cell.length_a   1.000
_cell.length_b   1.000
_cell.length_c   1.000
_cell.angle_alpha   90.00
_cell.angle_beta   90.00
_cell.angle_gamma   90.00
#
_symmetry.space_group_name_H-M   'P 1'
#
loop_
_entity.id
_entity.type
_entity.pdbx_description
1 polymer ?
#
loop_
_entity_poly.entity_id
_entity_poly.type
_entity_poly.pdbx_seq_one_letter_code
_entity_poly.pdbx_strand_id
1 'polypeptide(L)'
;MDDANPSSKNSSPITPNPCIIHHSDSPSTILVTPLLKGDNYGSWSRAVTMALRAKNKLGFVDGSLPTPKKQDDIPNWQRCNDLVASWILNSVSPEIRPSILYVETAAQIWIDLKDRFSQSNAPKIYQLKQSISALKQDGMSVSLYFTQLKSLWDELSSIAPISSCICGNAKKHY
;
A
#
# COMPACT_ATOMS: atom_id res chain seq x y z
N MET A 1 0.00 8.34 -59.83
CA MET A 1 1.09 9.08 -59.19
C MET A 1 0.43 9.99 -58.16
N ASP A 2 -0.15 9.45 -57.09
CA ASP A 2 0.53 8.76 -55.96
C ASP A 2 1.65 9.69 -55.46
N ASP A 3 1.58 10.28 -54.27
CA ASP A 3 1.58 9.58 -53.00
C ASP A 3 0.97 10.36 -51.81
N ALA A 4 0.69 9.57 -50.78
CA ALA A 4 -0.08 9.83 -49.57
C ALA A 4 0.58 10.72 -48.49
N ASN A 5 -0.27 11.33 -47.66
CA ASN A 5 -0.01 11.72 -46.26
C ASN A 5 -0.20 10.46 -45.35
N PRO A 6 0.17 10.38 -44.05
CA PRO A 6 1.00 11.21 -43.15
C PRO A 6 2.09 10.39 -42.42
N SER A 7 2.95 11.03 -41.62
CA SER A 7 3.61 10.36 -40.49
C SER A 7 3.47 11.17 -39.21
N SER A 8 2.26 11.08 -38.65
CA SER A 8 2.05 11.16 -37.20
C SER A 8 2.94 10.10 -36.54
N LYS A 9 3.94 10.52 -35.77
CA LYS A 9 4.60 9.64 -34.80
C LYS A 9 4.19 10.06 -33.40
N ASN A 10 3.09 9.42 -32.97
CA ASN A 10 2.80 8.96 -31.63
C ASN A 10 3.34 9.82 -30.47
N SER A 11 2.50 10.71 -29.97
CA SER A 11 2.53 11.11 -28.57
C SER A 11 2.27 9.87 -27.72
N SER A 12 3.34 9.20 -27.27
CA SER A 12 3.25 8.34 -26.09
C SER A 12 2.60 9.16 -24.97
N PRO A 13 1.65 8.61 -24.19
CA PRO A 13 1.15 9.33 -23.02
C PRO A 13 2.36 9.74 -22.18
N ILE A 14 2.43 11.00 -21.76
CA ILE A 14 3.47 11.49 -20.85
C ILE A 14 3.21 10.81 -19.51
N THR A 15 3.59 9.55 -19.37
CA THR A 15 3.70 8.89 -18.07
C THR A 15 4.97 9.45 -17.45
N PRO A 16 4.87 10.20 -16.33
CA PRO A 16 6.06 10.73 -15.66
C PRO A 16 7.00 9.57 -15.34
N ASN A 17 8.28 9.72 -15.66
CA ASN A 17 9.28 8.68 -15.38
C ASN A 17 9.28 8.39 -13.86
N PRO A 18 9.00 7.15 -13.42
CA PRO A 18 8.95 6.79 -12.01
C PRO A 18 10.24 7.06 -11.25
N CYS A 19 11.37 7.20 -11.94
CA CYS A 19 12.69 7.50 -11.34
C CYS A 19 12.96 9.00 -11.17
N ILE A 20 12.03 9.90 -11.52
CA ILE A 20 12.18 11.34 -11.27
C ILE A 20 11.74 11.64 -9.84
N ILE A 21 12.61 12.25 -9.04
CA ILE A 21 12.29 12.74 -7.69
C ILE A 21 11.71 14.14 -7.82
N HIS A 22 10.50 14.35 -7.30
CA HIS A 22 9.88 15.68 -7.31
C HIS A 22 10.47 16.54 -6.17
N HIS A 23 10.47 17.85 -6.31
CA HIS A 23 11.01 18.74 -5.26
C HIS A 23 10.27 18.63 -3.91
N SER A 24 9.04 18.09 -3.90
CA SER A 24 8.26 17.83 -2.68
C SER A 24 8.52 16.44 -2.07
N ASP A 25 9.34 15.61 -2.71
CA ASP A 25 9.69 14.29 -2.21
C ASP A 25 10.86 14.38 -1.24
N SER A 26 10.55 14.61 0.04
CA SER A 26 11.53 14.63 1.13
C SER A 26 11.65 13.25 1.77
N PRO A 27 12.85 12.73 2.05
CA PRO A 27 13.04 11.50 2.83
C PRO A 27 12.34 11.53 4.20
N SER A 28 12.19 12.71 4.80
CA SER A 28 11.54 12.89 6.11
C SER A 28 10.01 12.86 6.05
N THR A 29 9.40 12.71 4.87
CA THR A 29 7.94 12.64 4.74
C THR A 29 7.39 11.40 5.44
N ILE A 30 6.42 11.62 6.32
CA ILE A 30 5.61 10.55 6.90
C ILE A 30 4.53 10.18 5.88
N LEU A 31 4.62 8.98 5.30
CA LEU A 31 3.62 8.53 4.31
C LEU A 31 2.27 8.20 4.94
N VAL A 32 2.27 7.64 6.15
CA VAL A 32 1.07 7.15 6.82
C VAL A 32 1.21 7.30 8.32
N THR A 33 0.07 7.60 8.96
CA THR A 33 -0.15 7.40 10.39
C THR A 33 -1.42 6.54 10.56
N PRO A 34 -1.47 5.63 11.55
CA PRO A 34 -0.41 5.29 12.51
C PRO A 34 0.74 4.47 11.91
N LEU A 35 1.91 4.47 12.58
CA LEU A 35 3.06 3.64 12.22
C LEU A 35 2.71 2.14 12.32
N LEU A 36 3.41 1.30 11.55
CA LEU A 36 3.29 -0.15 11.69
C LEU A 36 3.76 -0.59 13.09
N LYS A 37 2.88 -1.29 13.82
CA LYS A 37 3.16 -1.89 15.14
C LYS A 37 2.99 -3.41 15.16
N GLY A 38 2.56 -3.98 14.03
CA GLY A 38 2.39 -5.42 13.80
C GLY A 38 0.93 -5.82 13.58
N ASP A 39 0.05 -5.50 14.51
CA ASP A 39 -1.38 -5.87 14.47
C ASP A 39 -2.25 -5.00 13.54
N ASN A 40 -1.66 -3.92 13.01
CA ASN A 40 -2.27 -2.98 12.07
C ASN A 40 -1.73 -3.10 10.63
N TYR A 41 -1.05 -4.20 10.29
CA TYR A 41 -0.42 -4.38 8.98
C TYR A 41 -1.39 -4.19 7.80
N GLY A 42 -2.63 -4.68 7.90
CA GLY A 42 -3.61 -4.58 6.82
C GLY A 42 -3.96 -3.12 6.46
N SER A 43 -4.24 -2.28 7.46
CA SER A 43 -4.54 -0.86 7.24
C SER A 43 -3.30 -0.07 6.84
N TRP A 44 -2.16 -0.35 7.48
CA TRP A 44 -0.87 0.27 7.16
C TRP A 44 -0.44 0.00 5.71
N SER A 45 -0.42 -1.27 5.28
CA SER A 45 0.02 -1.66 3.94
C SER A 45 -0.87 -1.06 2.86
N ARG A 46 -2.18 -1.01 3.08
CA ARG A 46 -3.13 -0.34 2.18
C ARG A 46 -2.82 1.15 2.05
N ALA A 47 -2.61 1.85 3.16
CA ALA A 47 -2.35 3.29 3.16
C ALA A 47 -0.99 3.63 2.53
N VAL A 48 0.07 2.88 2.82
CA VAL A 48 1.38 3.05 2.15
C VAL A 48 1.27 2.81 0.65
N THR A 49 0.56 1.74 0.24
CA THR A 49 0.30 1.46 -1.19
C THR A 49 -0.38 2.64 -1.88
N MET A 50 -1.39 3.25 -1.25
CA MET A 50 -2.08 4.43 -1.78
C MET A 50 -1.14 5.63 -1.91
N ALA A 51 -0.34 5.90 -0.88
CA ALA A 51 0.60 7.03 -0.88
C ALA A 51 1.69 6.88 -1.97
N LEU A 52 2.27 5.68 -2.10
CA LEU A 52 3.26 5.39 -3.14
C LEU A 52 2.65 5.46 -4.54
N ARG A 53 1.40 5.00 -4.72
CA ARG A 53 0.70 5.13 -6.00
C ARG A 53 0.46 6.59 -6.37
N ALA A 54 0.03 7.42 -5.42
CA ALA A 54 -0.16 8.85 -5.64
C ALA A 54 1.14 9.57 -6.05
N LYS A 55 2.29 9.05 -5.61
CA LYS A 55 3.63 9.55 -5.95
C LYS A 55 4.26 8.88 -7.17
N ASN A 56 3.57 7.95 -7.83
CA ASN A 56 4.11 7.13 -8.93
C ASN A 56 5.37 6.33 -8.54
N LYS A 57 5.42 5.83 -7.30
CA LYS A 57 6.55 5.05 -6.74
C LYS A 57 6.19 3.62 -6.33
N LEU A 58 4.96 3.19 -6.58
CA LEU A 58 4.51 1.83 -6.20
C LEU A 58 5.38 0.72 -6.84
N GLY A 59 5.92 0.96 -8.03
CA GLY A 59 6.75 0.00 -8.74
C GLY A 59 8.03 -0.43 -8.02
N PHE A 60 8.52 0.40 -7.09
CA PHE A 60 9.71 0.09 -6.28
C PHE A 60 9.44 -0.95 -5.19
N VAL A 61 8.17 -1.22 -4.83
CA VAL A 61 7.82 -2.19 -3.78
C VAL A 61 7.10 -3.43 -4.30
N ASP A 62 6.34 -3.31 -5.39
CA ASP A 62 5.59 -4.44 -5.96
C ASP A 62 6.37 -5.23 -7.02
N GLY A 63 7.56 -4.76 -7.39
CA GLY A 63 8.45 -5.40 -8.35
C GLY A 63 8.12 -5.10 -9.82
N SER A 64 7.12 -4.26 -10.11
CA SER A 64 6.81 -3.82 -11.48
C SER A 64 7.87 -2.89 -12.07
N LEU A 65 8.73 -2.29 -11.24
CA LEU A 65 9.88 -1.49 -11.65
C LEU A 65 11.20 -2.15 -11.17
N PRO A 66 11.69 -3.19 -11.87
CA PRO A 66 12.93 -3.87 -11.51
C PRO A 66 14.15 -2.97 -11.72
N THR A 67 15.28 -3.37 -11.14
CA THR A 67 16.56 -2.70 -11.34
C THR A 67 16.88 -2.59 -12.85
N PRO A 68 17.24 -1.39 -13.34
CA PRO A 68 17.56 -1.19 -14.75
C PRO A 68 18.76 -2.03 -15.20
N LYS A 69 18.71 -2.51 -16.45
CA LYS A 69 19.86 -3.18 -17.09
C LYS A 69 20.88 -2.22 -17.66
N LYS A 70 20.46 -0.98 -17.96
CA LYS A 70 21.34 0.07 -18.50
C LYS A 70 22.05 0.76 -17.34
N GLN A 71 23.39 0.79 -17.41
CA GLN A 71 24.22 1.36 -16.36
C GLN A 71 23.87 2.83 -16.05
N ASP A 72 23.52 3.60 -17.08
CA ASP A 72 23.19 5.03 -16.96
C ASP A 72 21.91 5.30 -16.16
N ASP A 73 20.98 4.34 -16.14
CA ASP A 73 19.69 4.47 -15.44
C ASP A 73 19.79 4.03 -13.95
N ILE A 74 20.83 3.27 -13.60
CA ILE A 74 21.02 2.71 -12.25
C ILE A 74 21.07 3.79 -11.16
N PRO A 75 21.86 4.89 -11.28
CA PRO A 75 21.95 5.89 -10.22
C PRO A 75 20.62 6.57 -9.91
N ASN A 76 19.81 6.85 -10.93
CA ASN A 76 18.49 7.48 -10.75
C ASN A 76 17.50 6.53 -10.11
N TRP A 77 17.53 5.25 -10.50
CA TRP A 77 16.72 4.21 -9.87
C TRP A 77 17.11 4.00 -8.40
N GLN A 78 18.42 3.92 -8.10
CA GLN A 78 18.93 3.75 -6.73
C GLN A 78 18.48 4.90 -5.82
N ARG A 79 18.62 6.16 -6.27
CA ARG A 79 18.14 7.32 -5.51
C ARG A 79 16.64 7.23 -5.18
N CYS A 80 15.82 6.78 -6.13
CA CYS A 80 14.40 6.59 -5.86
C CYS A 80 14.10 5.40 -4.95
N ASN A 81 14.83 4.28 -5.12
CA ASN A 81 14.73 3.13 -4.22
C ASN A 81 15.03 3.53 -2.78
N ASP A 82 16.12 4.27 -2.55
CA ASP A 82 16.55 4.71 -1.22
C ASP A 82 15.55 5.70 -0.62
N LEU A 83 14.98 6.57 -1.43
CA LEU A 83 13.90 7.46 -1.02
C LEU A 83 12.66 6.66 -0.57
N VAL A 84 12.21 5.69 -1.36
CA VAL A 84 11.06 4.84 -0.99
C VAL A 84 11.38 4.01 0.26
N ALA A 85 12.59 3.46 0.37
CA ALA A 85 13.04 2.74 1.56
C ALA A 85 13.02 3.65 2.80
N SER A 86 13.49 4.90 2.68
CA SER A 86 13.45 5.88 3.78
C SER A 86 12.03 6.18 4.26
N TRP A 87 11.07 6.28 3.34
CA TRP A 87 9.67 6.45 3.68
C TRP A 87 9.08 5.24 4.40
N ILE A 88 9.41 4.03 3.97
CA ILE A 88 8.98 2.81 4.65
C ILE A 88 9.57 2.77 6.06
N LEU A 89 10.88 3.03 6.21
CA LEU A 89 11.57 3.11 7.50
C LEU A 89 10.96 4.15 8.45
N ASN A 90 10.48 5.27 7.92
CA ASN A 90 9.80 6.33 8.69
C ASN A 90 8.33 6.02 8.97
N SER A 91 7.76 4.97 8.38
CA SER A 91 6.37 4.54 8.56
C SER A 91 6.21 3.31 9.47
N VAL A 92 7.31 2.78 10.03
CA VAL A 92 7.29 1.69 11.00
C VAL A 92 7.67 2.17 12.39
N SER A 93 7.26 1.43 13.43
CA SER A 93 7.58 1.79 14.81
C SER A 93 9.10 1.67 15.10
N PRO A 94 9.61 2.37 16.12
CA PRO A 94 11.01 2.28 16.54
C PRO A 94 11.48 0.86 16.88
N GLU A 95 10.57 -0.02 17.28
CA GLU A 95 10.85 -1.42 17.61
C GLU A 95 11.05 -2.27 16.35
N ILE A 96 10.34 -1.97 15.26
CA ILE A 96 10.45 -2.71 13.99
C ILE A 96 11.60 -2.19 13.13
N ARG A 97 11.85 -0.87 13.15
CA ARG A 97 12.81 -0.19 12.27
C ARG A 97 14.21 -0.84 12.23
N PRO A 98 14.85 -1.22 13.35
CA PRO A 98 16.19 -1.81 13.31
C PRO A 98 16.25 -3.12 12.52
N SER A 99 15.15 -3.89 12.47
CA SER A 99 15.11 -5.18 11.76
C SER A 99 15.16 -5.06 10.24
N ILE A 100 14.83 -3.88 9.68
CA ILE A 100 14.76 -3.65 8.23
C ILE A 100 15.79 -2.63 7.74
N LEU A 101 16.59 -2.05 8.64
CA LEU A 101 17.49 -0.94 8.33
C LEU A 101 18.59 -1.31 7.32
N TYR A 102 19.06 -2.56 7.36
CA TYR A 102 20.17 -3.05 6.54
C TYR A 102 19.72 -3.77 5.27
N VAL A 103 18.42 -3.74 4.95
CA VAL A 103 17.88 -4.36 3.75
C VAL A 103 18.11 -3.44 2.56
N GLU A 104 18.62 -3.99 1.46
CA GLU A 104 19.17 -3.21 0.33
C GLU A 104 18.11 -2.48 -0.50
N THR A 105 16.90 -3.05 -0.62
CA THR A 105 15.86 -2.52 -1.50
C THR A 105 14.54 -2.31 -0.81
N ALA A 106 13.79 -1.30 -1.27
CA ALA A 106 12.43 -1.04 -0.79
C ALA A 106 11.51 -2.25 -1.01
N ALA A 107 11.69 -2.99 -2.11
CA ALA A 107 10.95 -4.21 -2.40
C ALA A 107 11.23 -5.31 -1.36
N GLN A 108 12.49 -5.56 -1.00
CA GLN A 108 12.82 -6.56 0.02
C GLN A 108 12.28 -6.17 1.40
N ILE A 109 12.38 -4.88 1.78
CA ILE A 109 11.77 -4.38 3.03
C ILE A 109 10.26 -4.65 3.01
N TRP A 110 9.59 -4.35 1.90
CA TRP A 110 8.15 -4.55 1.75
C TRP A 110 7.73 -6.01 1.89
N ILE A 111 8.47 -6.93 1.25
CA ILE A 111 8.23 -8.37 1.32
C ILE A 111 8.44 -8.88 2.74
N ASP A 112 9.54 -8.51 3.40
CA ASP A 112 9.83 -8.93 4.76
C ASP A 112 8.75 -8.47 5.75
N LEU A 113 8.31 -7.21 5.68
CA LEU A 113 7.21 -6.71 6.51
C LEU A 113 5.90 -7.46 6.21
N LYS A 114 5.64 -7.78 4.95
CA LYS A 114 4.46 -8.55 4.55
C LYS A 114 4.50 -9.95 5.14
N ASP A 115 5.58 -10.68 4.98
CA ASP A 115 5.68 -12.07 5.42
C ASP A 115 5.57 -12.18 6.94
N ARG A 116 6.13 -11.22 7.67
CA ARG A 116 6.09 -11.18 9.15
C ARG A 116 4.73 -10.80 9.72
N PHE A 117 4.04 -9.82 9.13
CA PHE A 117 2.85 -9.21 9.77
C PHE A 117 1.52 -9.47 9.05
N SER A 118 1.52 -10.08 7.87
CA SER A 118 0.28 -10.44 7.14
C SER A 118 -0.42 -11.71 7.64
N GLN A 119 0.26 -12.53 8.45
CA GLN A 119 -0.24 -13.87 8.85
C GLN A 119 -1.28 -13.84 9.98
N SER A 120 -1.57 -12.68 10.57
CA SER A 120 -2.39 -12.52 11.79
C SER A 120 -3.89 -12.84 11.63
N ASN A 121 -4.32 -13.45 10.53
CA ASN A 121 -5.72 -13.42 10.09
C ASN A 121 -6.69 -14.10 11.06
N ALA A 122 -6.39 -15.31 11.57
CA ALA A 122 -7.38 -16.04 12.39
C ALA A 122 -7.62 -15.41 13.79
N PRO A 123 -6.60 -15.15 14.63
CA PRO A 123 -6.79 -14.45 15.90
C PRO A 123 -7.36 -13.04 15.73
N LYS A 124 -6.92 -12.30 14.70
CA LYS A 124 -7.41 -10.95 14.41
C LYS A 124 -8.88 -10.97 13.97
N ILE A 125 -9.28 -11.91 13.11
CA ILE A 125 -10.69 -12.11 12.72
C ILE A 125 -11.55 -12.38 13.96
N TYR A 126 -11.08 -13.25 14.86
CA TYR A 126 -11.81 -13.53 16.10
C TYR A 126 -11.94 -12.29 16.97
N GLN A 127 -10.85 -11.54 17.18
CA GLN A 127 -10.87 -10.28 17.92
C GLN A 127 -11.83 -9.26 17.31
N LEU A 128 -11.79 -9.07 15.98
CA LEU A 128 -12.68 -8.14 15.28
C LEU A 128 -14.15 -8.54 15.43
N LYS A 129 -14.47 -9.84 15.28
CA LYS A 129 -15.83 -10.35 15.52
C LYS A 129 -16.29 -10.10 16.96
N GLN A 130 -15.41 -10.33 17.93
CA GLN A 130 -15.70 -10.06 19.34
C GLN A 130 -15.93 -8.57 19.59
N SER A 131 -15.09 -7.69 19.04
CA SER A 131 -15.25 -6.23 19.15
C SER A 131 -16.55 -5.76 18.52
N ILE A 132 -16.94 -6.28 17.35
CA ILE A 132 -18.24 -5.98 16.72
C ILE A 132 -19.39 -6.42 17.63
N SER A 133 -19.33 -7.64 18.17
CA SER A 133 -20.39 -8.17 19.03
C SER A 133 -20.50 -7.44 20.38
N ALA A 134 -19.39 -6.91 20.89
CA ALA A 134 -19.34 -6.21 22.16
C ALA A 134 -19.66 -4.70 22.03
N LEU A 135 -19.59 -4.14 20.81
CA LEU A 135 -19.79 -2.71 20.58
C LEU A 135 -21.23 -2.29 20.91
N LYS A 136 -21.35 -1.43 21.92
CA LYS A 136 -22.61 -0.79 22.32
C LYS A 136 -22.48 0.72 22.15
N GLN A 137 -23.60 1.41 21.94
CA GLN A 137 -23.59 2.87 21.80
C GLN A 137 -23.10 3.56 23.08
N ASP A 138 -23.50 3.09 24.26
CA ASP A 138 -22.96 3.47 25.58
C ASP A 138 -22.69 4.98 25.78
N GLY A 139 -23.69 5.82 25.47
CA GLY A 139 -23.58 7.28 25.60
C GLY A 139 -22.86 7.99 24.45
N MET A 140 -22.30 7.27 23.48
CA MET A 140 -21.77 7.85 22.24
C MET A 140 -22.89 8.42 21.36
N SER A 141 -22.54 9.41 20.53
CA SER A 141 -23.45 9.84 19.45
C SER A 141 -23.65 8.71 18.45
N VAL A 142 -24.81 8.69 17.79
CA VAL A 142 -25.13 7.70 16.75
C VAL A 142 -24.09 7.71 15.63
N SER A 143 -23.59 8.89 15.26
CA SER A 143 -22.55 9.05 14.24
C SER A 143 -21.23 8.39 14.65
N LEU A 144 -20.81 8.57 15.90
CA LEU A 144 -19.57 7.98 16.40
C LEU A 144 -19.68 6.46 16.50
N TYR A 145 -20.80 5.95 17.04
CA TYR A 145 -21.09 4.52 17.10
C TYR A 145 -21.05 3.89 15.70
N PHE A 146 -21.76 4.49 14.74
CA PHE A 146 -21.81 3.98 13.38
C PHE A 146 -20.43 3.99 12.70
N THR A 147 -19.64 5.05 12.92
CA THR A 147 -18.28 5.16 12.39
C THR A 147 -17.38 4.05 12.91
N GLN A 148 -17.44 3.75 14.22
CA GLN A 148 -16.68 2.65 14.81
C GLN A 148 -17.12 1.29 14.28
N LEU A 149 -18.43 1.05 14.23
CA LEU A 149 -18.99 -0.19 13.68
C LEU A 149 -18.55 -0.40 12.24
N LYS A 150 -18.64 0.64 11.41
CA LYS A 150 -18.22 0.60 10.00
C LYS A 150 -16.73 0.32 9.86
N SER A 151 -15.89 0.97 10.66
CA SER A 151 -14.44 0.72 10.63
C SER A 151 -14.09 -0.73 10.96
N LEU A 152 -14.72 -1.31 11.99
CA LEU A 152 -14.50 -2.71 12.36
C LEU A 152 -14.95 -3.68 11.24
N TRP A 153 -16.08 -3.38 10.59
CA TRP A 153 -16.58 -4.16 9.46
C TRP A 153 -15.69 -4.05 8.22
N ASP A 154 -15.22 -2.85 7.88
CA ASP A 154 -14.33 -2.62 6.74
C ASP A 154 -12.97 -3.32 6.98
N GLU A 155 -12.44 -3.30 8.20
CA GLU A 155 -11.22 -4.04 8.58
C GLU A 155 -11.43 -5.56 8.46
N LEU A 156 -12.52 -6.09 9.03
CA LEU A 156 -12.85 -7.51 8.93
C LEU A 156 -12.99 -7.97 7.46
N SER A 157 -13.68 -7.18 6.64
CA SER A 157 -13.90 -7.46 5.22
C SER A 157 -12.62 -7.42 4.40
N SER A 158 -11.63 -6.62 4.82
CA SER A 158 -10.32 -6.55 4.16
C SER A 158 -9.46 -7.79 4.40
N ILE A 159 -9.63 -8.46 5.54
CA ILE A 159 -8.85 -9.64 5.96
C ILE A 159 -9.52 -10.93 5.51
N ALA A 160 -10.85 -10.99 5.62
CA ALA A 160 -11.68 -12.09 5.14
C ALA A 160 -12.60 -11.54 4.04
N PRO A 161 -12.09 -11.36 2.80
CA PRO A 161 -12.95 -10.97 1.70
C PRO A 161 -14.07 -12.00 1.62
N ILE A 162 -15.32 -11.52 1.57
CA ILE A 162 -16.47 -12.38 1.34
C ILE A 162 -16.22 -13.05 0.01
N SER A 163 -15.84 -14.33 0.02
CA SER A 163 -15.73 -15.09 -1.21
C SER A 163 -17.13 -15.09 -1.81
N SER A 164 -17.28 -14.50 -3.00
CA SER A 164 -18.50 -14.70 -3.77
C SER A 164 -18.63 -16.21 -3.92
N CYS A 165 -19.72 -16.76 -3.39
CA CYS A 165 -19.96 -18.19 -3.46
C CYS A 165 -19.80 -18.63 -4.93
N ILE A 166 -18.97 -19.63 -5.18
CA ILE A 166 -18.88 -20.28 -6.49
C ILE A 166 -20.20 -21.02 -6.80
N CYS A 167 -21.06 -21.20 -5.79
CA CYS A 167 -22.47 -21.50 -6.01
C CYS A 167 -23.15 -20.26 -6.65
N GLY A 168 -23.40 -20.33 -7.95
CA GLY A 168 -23.88 -19.22 -8.79
C GLY A 168 -25.28 -18.67 -8.48
N ASN A 169 -25.57 -18.32 -7.22
CA ASN A 169 -26.87 -17.86 -6.76
C ASN A 169 -26.82 -16.60 -5.88
N ALA A 170 -25.75 -15.79 -5.96
CA ALA A 170 -25.77 -14.45 -5.38
C ALA A 170 -26.59 -13.50 -6.28
N LYS A 171 -27.91 -13.50 -6.11
CA LYS A 171 -28.77 -12.44 -6.65
C LYS A 171 -28.36 -11.12 -5.98
N LYS A 172 -27.90 -10.17 -6.80
CA LYS A 172 -27.69 -8.77 -6.38
C LYS A 172 -29.04 -8.21 -5.93
N HIS A 173 -29.19 -7.95 -4.63
CA HIS A 173 -30.26 -7.09 -4.15
C HIS A 173 -29.76 -5.64 -4.25
N TYR A 174 -30.55 -4.85 -4.96
CA TYR A 174 -30.35 -3.44 -5.31
C TYR A 174 -30.49 -2.54 -4.09
#